data_AF-A0AAN9BSN0-F1
#
_entry.id   AF-A0AAN9BSN0-F1
#
_cell.length_a   1.000
_cell.length_b   1.000
_cell.length_c   1.000
_cell.angle_alpha   90.00
_cell.angle_beta   90.00
_cell.angle_gamma   90.00
#
_symmetry.space_group_name_H-M   'P 1'
#
loop_
_entity.id
_entity.type
_entity.pdbx_description
1 polymer ?
#
loop_
_entity_poly.entity_id
_entity_poly.type
_entity_poly.pdbx_seq_one_letter_code
_entity_poly.pdbx_strand_id
1 'polypeptide(L)'
;MSSSDDVAHLRSKLILASTGSFSKASTMTQALEHVIDVISRQTSARSEADVSGTLPWLRRRTELMAQLNKGTVVQLVRNCGYQSAERDDVIIQQGEVGERYG
;
A
#
# COMPACT_ATOMS: atom_id res chain seq x y z
N MET A 1 6.36 1.97 -31.61
CA MET A 1 6.71 0.77 -30.78
C MET A 1 7.95 1.14 -29.98
N SER A 2 8.03 0.69 -28.73
CA SER A 2 9.06 0.97 -27.70
C SER A 2 9.04 2.35 -27.03
N SER A 3 8.22 2.47 -26.00
CA SER A 3 8.54 3.27 -24.79
C SER A 3 8.13 2.53 -23.51
N SER A 4 7.95 1.20 -23.61
CA SER A 4 7.66 0.32 -22.47
C SER A 4 8.94 -0.20 -21.80
N ASP A 5 10.10 0.05 -22.41
CA ASP A 5 11.40 -0.47 -21.98
C ASP A 5 12.13 0.50 -21.03
N ASP A 6 11.79 1.79 -21.02
CA ASP A 6 12.45 2.80 -20.17
C ASP A 6 12.06 2.71 -18.69
N VAL A 7 10.83 2.27 -18.40
CA VAL A 7 10.33 2.16 -17.02
C VAL A 7 10.99 0.97 -16.29
N ALA A 8 11.37 -0.07 -17.01
CA ALA A 8 12.10 -1.21 -16.45
C ALA A 8 13.53 -0.81 -16.04
N HIS A 9 14.19 0.05 -16.82
CA HIS A 9 15.55 0.50 -16.53
C HIS A 9 15.63 1.45 -15.33
N LEU A 10 14.57 2.24 -15.07
CA LEU A 10 14.49 3.08 -13.87
C LEU A 10 14.29 2.26 -12.58
N ARG A 11 13.55 1.15 -12.66
CA ARG A 11 13.33 0.24 -11.52
C ARG A 11 14.61 -0.50 -11.12
N SER A 12 15.47 -0.83 -12.07
CA SER A 12 16.75 -1.49 -11.77
C SER A 12 17.76 -0.57 -11.05
N LYS A 13 17.67 0.76 -11.21
CA LYS A 13 18.60 1.71 -10.57
C LYS A 13 18.26 2.03 -9.12
N LEU A 14 17.01 1.81 -8.69
CA LEU A 14 16.59 2.09 -7.31
C LEU A 14 17.04 0.99 -6.32
N ILE A 15 17.46 -0.18 -6.81
CA ILE A 15 17.87 -1.31 -5.95
C ILE A 15 19.35 -1.22 -5.52
N LEU A 16 20.17 -0.36 -6.11
CA LEU A 16 21.62 -0.33 -5.83
C LEU A 16 22.12 0.80 -4.91
N ALA A 17 21.25 1.67 -4.40
CA ALA A 17 21.67 2.79 -3.56
C ALA A 17 21.15 2.69 -2.11
N SER A 18 21.60 1.69 -1.36
CA SER A 18 21.49 1.70 0.12
C SER A 18 22.37 0.63 0.79
N THR A 19 23.67 0.62 0.48
CA THR A 19 24.68 0.02 1.37
C THR A 19 24.92 0.95 2.56
N GLY A 20 24.00 0.93 3.51
CA GLY A 20 24.10 1.69 4.75
C GLY A 20 23.34 1.00 5.88
N SER A 21 24.08 0.43 6.82
CA SER A 21 23.61 -0.31 7.99
C SER A 21 22.45 0.37 8.74
N PHE A 22 21.27 -0.26 8.77
CA PHE A 22 20.16 0.09 9.66
C PHE A 22 19.40 -1.17 10.13
N SER A 23 19.90 -1.80 11.20
CA SER A 23 19.45 -3.11 11.67
C SER A 23 18.09 -3.15 12.42
N LYS A 24 17.24 -2.11 12.37
CA LYS A 24 15.88 -2.14 12.97
C LYS A 24 14.76 -1.50 12.13
N ALA A 25 15.08 -0.70 11.12
CA ALA A 25 14.09 -0.10 10.22
C ALA A 25 13.63 -1.06 9.10
N SER A 26 14.47 -2.05 8.75
CA SER A 26 14.28 -2.91 7.59
C SER A 26 12.99 -3.72 7.61
N THR A 27 12.53 -4.18 8.78
CA THR A 27 11.32 -5.01 8.89
C THR A 27 10.04 -4.21 8.70
N MET A 28 10.05 -2.93 9.09
CA MET A 28 8.85 -2.06 9.01
C MET A 28 8.61 -1.59 7.57
N THR A 29 9.69 -1.35 6.82
CA THR A 29 9.65 -1.05 5.38
C THR A 29 9.14 -2.26 4.59
N GLN A 30 9.66 -3.47 4.88
CA GLN A 30 9.20 -4.70 4.22
C GLN A 30 7.72 -5.01 4.48
N ALA A 31 7.25 -4.77 5.71
CA ALA A 31 5.84 -4.96 6.04
C ALA A 31 4.93 -3.96 5.32
N LEU A 32 5.37 -2.70 5.17
CA LEU A 32 4.64 -1.69 4.39
C LEU A 32 4.63 -2.04 2.90
N GLU A 33 5.77 -2.40 2.32
CA GLU A 33 5.88 -2.83 0.92
C GLU A 33 4.97 -4.02 0.63
N HIS A 34 4.92 -5.00 1.54
CA HIS A 34 4.00 -6.13 1.43
C HIS A 34 2.53 -5.70 1.50
N VAL A 35 2.18 -4.79 2.41
CA VAL A 35 0.80 -4.26 2.51
C VAL A 35 0.42 -3.54 1.21
N ILE A 36 1.29 -2.68 0.69
CA ILE A 36 1.08 -1.95 -0.57
C ILE A 36 0.88 -2.92 -1.72
N ASP A 37 1.75 -3.93 -1.85
CA ASP A 37 1.63 -4.96 -2.89
C ASP A 37 0.28 -5.69 -2.82
N VAL A 38 -0.13 -6.14 -1.63
CA VAL A 38 -1.41 -6.83 -1.44
C VAL A 38 -2.61 -5.95 -1.81
N ILE A 39 -2.64 -4.69 -1.36
CA ILE A 39 -3.78 -3.78 -1.64
C ILE A 39 -3.73 -3.14 -3.03
N SER A 40 -2.61 -3.25 -3.75
CA SER A 40 -2.50 -2.79 -5.15
C SER A 40 -2.96 -3.84 -6.16
N ARG A 41 -3.02 -5.12 -5.77
CA ARG A 41 -3.55 -6.20 -6.61
C ARG A 41 -5.08 -6.07 -6.78
N GLN A 42 -5.62 -6.66 -7.86
CA GLN A 42 -7.07 -6.77 -8.06
C GLN A 42 -7.73 -7.49 -6.88
N THR A 43 -8.90 -7.01 -6.44
CA THR A 43 -9.63 -7.55 -5.26
C THR A 43 -9.86 -9.07 -5.34
N SER A 44 -10.14 -9.60 -6.53
CA SER A 44 -10.34 -11.03 -6.80
C SER A 44 -9.06 -11.88 -6.72
N ALA A 45 -7.88 -11.26 -6.81
CA ALA A 45 -6.58 -11.94 -6.78
C ALA A 45 -5.94 -11.97 -5.39
N ARG A 46 -6.59 -11.42 -4.36
CA ARG A 46 -6.05 -11.35 -2.99
C ARG A 46 -6.39 -12.64 -2.24
N SER A 47 -5.37 -13.40 -1.86
CA SER A 47 -5.56 -14.62 -1.07
C SER A 47 -5.90 -14.28 0.39
N GLU A 48 -6.61 -15.19 1.08
CA GLU A 48 -6.93 -14.99 2.50
C GLU A 48 -5.68 -14.95 3.38
N ALA A 49 -4.63 -15.68 3.00
CA ALA A 49 -3.34 -15.69 3.67
C ALA A 49 -2.65 -14.32 3.57
N ASP A 50 -2.61 -13.73 2.37
CA ASP A 50 -2.04 -12.40 2.13
C ASP A 50 -2.79 -11.33 2.94
N VAL A 51 -4.12 -11.34 2.86
CA VAL A 51 -4.97 -10.40 3.59
C VAL A 51 -4.74 -10.52 5.10
N SER A 52 -4.66 -11.74 5.63
CA SER A 52 -4.41 -11.97 7.05
C SER A 52 -3.00 -11.53 7.49
N GLY A 53 -2.01 -11.66 6.61
CA GLY A 53 -0.62 -11.22 6.84
C GLY A 53 -0.46 -9.71 7.01
N THR A 54 -1.34 -8.91 6.41
CA THR A 54 -1.30 -7.44 6.53
C THR A 54 -1.89 -6.89 7.83
N LEU A 55 -2.74 -7.66 8.52
CA LEU A 55 -3.51 -7.20 9.70
C LEU A 55 -2.63 -6.70 10.86
N PRO A 56 -1.52 -7.36 11.25
CA PRO A 56 -0.70 -6.91 12.36
C PRO A 56 -0.07 -5.54 12.10
N TRP A 57 0.28 -5.24 10.84
CA TRP A 57 0.84 -3.94 10.48
C TRP A 57 -0.23 -2.85 10.51
N LEU A 58 -1.40 -3.09 9.90
CA LEU A 58 -2.51 -2.14 9.85
C LEU A 58 -3.01 -1.75 11.23
N ARG A 59 -3.15 -2.72 12.13
CA ARG A 59 -3.59 -2.50 13.52
C ARG A 59 -2.60 -1.72 14.36
N ARG A 60 -1.30 -1.80 14.06
CA ARG A 60 -0.27 -1.02 14.77
C ARG A 60 -0.13 0.40 14.23
N ARG A 61 -0.62 0.66 13.01
CA ARG A 61 -0.38 1.94 12.32
C ARG A 61 -1.38 3.02 12.69
N THR A 62 -2.64 2.66 12.91
CA THR A 62 -3.70 3.63 13.25
C THR A 62 -4.58 3.08 14.37
N GLU A 63 -5.03 3.97 15.24
CA GLU A 63 -5.95 3.63 16.34
C GLU A 63 -7.32 3.17 15.80
N LEU A 64 -7.76 3.78 14.69
CA LEU A 64 -9.00 3.41 13.99
C LEU A 64 -8.99 1.92 13.59
N MET A 65 -7.88 1.42 13.04
CA MET A 65 -7.76 0.00 12.67
C MET A 65 -7.62 -0.94 13.88
N ALA A 66 -7.10 -0.45 15.01
CA ALA A 66 -6.99 -1.24 16.23
C ALA A 66 -8.36 -1.51 16.88
N GLN A 67 -9.29 -0.55 16.79
CA GLN A 67 -10.63 -0.65 17.36
C GLN A 67 -11.61 -1.45 16.49
N LEU A 68 -11.31 -1.64 15.20
CA LEU A 68 -12.15 -2.40 14.29
C LEU A 68 -12.07 -3.92 14.54
N ASN A 69 -13.23 -4.58 14.43
CA ASN A 69 -13.30 -6.03 14.49
C ASN A 69 -12.46 -6.65 13.34
N LYS A 70 -11.94 -7.86 13.56
CA LYS A 70 -11.05 -8.51 12.56
C LYS A 70 -11.73 -8.65 11.20
N GLY A 71 -13.03 -8.99 11.16
CA GLY A 71 -13.78 -9.18 9.93
C GLY A 71 -13.87 -7.92 9.08
N THR A 72 -14.12 -6.77 9.70
CA THR A 72 -14.19 -5.46 9.05
C THR A 72 -12.84 -5.04 8.51
N VAL A 73 -11.75 -5.25 9.24
CA VAL A 73 -10.40 -4.97 8.71
C VAL A 73 -10.09 -5.87 7.50
N VAL A 74 -10.46 -7.15 7.56
CA VAL A 74 -10.32 -8.06 6.40
C VAL A 74 -11.14 -7.57 5.20
N GLN A 75 -12.38 -7.13 5.41
CA GLN A 75 -13.21 -6.58 4.33
C GLN A 75 -12.62 -5.29 3.76
N LEU A 76 -12.07 -4.42 4.61
CA LEU A 76 -11.39 -3.20 4.18
C LEU A 76 -10.19 -3.53 3.30
N VAL A 77 -9.30 -4.42 3.77
CA VAL A 77 -8.12 -4.86 3.01
C VAL A 77 -8.49 -5.56 1.70
N ARG A 78 -9.66 -6.18 1.59
CA ARG A 78 -10.12 -6.80 0.34
C ARG A 78 -10.63 -5.79 -0.68
N ASN A 79 -11.12 -4.64 -0.24
CA ASN A 79 -11.80 -3.67 -1.10
C ASN A 79 -11.06 -2.33 -1.24
N CYS A 80 -9.99 -2.11 -0.49
CA CYS A 80 -9.20 -0.88 -0.58
C CYS A 80 -8.13 -0.94 -1.68
N GLY A 81 -7.62 0.22 -2.07
CA GLY A 81 -6.49 0.38 -2.97
C GLY A 81 -5.43 1.30 -2.35
N TYR A 82 -4.21 1.20 -2.87
CA TYR A 82 -3.17 2.19 -2.58
C TYR A 82 -3.11 3.23 -3.71
N GLN A 83 -2.97 4.49 -3.35
CA GLN A 83 -2.74 5.58 -4.29
C GLN A 83 -1.66 6.50 -3.71
N SER A 84 -0.66 6.81 -4.52
CA SER A 84 0.31 7.87 -4.22
C SER A 84 -0.18 9.17 -4.84
N ALA A 85 0.00 10.27 -4.12
CA ALA A 85 -0.24 11.64 -4.58
C ALA A 85 1.03 12.45 -4.36
N GLU A 86 1.34 13.37 -5.27
CA GLU A 86 2.45 14.31 -5.14
C GLU A 86 2.05 15.51 -4.27
N ARG A 87 3.03 16.34 -3.92
CA ARG A 87 2.74 17.61 -3.25
C ARG A 87 1.94 18.48 -4.22
N ASP A 88 0.87 19.08 -3.72
CA ASP A 88 -0.07 19.94 -4.46
C ASP A 88 -1.10 19.20 -5.34
N ASP A 89 -1.17 17.87 -5.26
CA ASP A 89 -2.28 17.11 -5.84
C ASP A 89 -3.58 17.39 -5.08
N VAL A 90 -4.60 17.85 -5.80
CA VAL A 90 -5.96 17.99 -5.27
C VAL A 90 -6.63 16.62 -5.30
N ILE A 91 -6.78 16.00 -4.12
CA ILE A 91 -7.36 14.65 -3.99
C ILE A 91 -8.89 14.66 -4.10
N ILE A 92 -9.53 15.75 -3.67
CA ILE A 92 -10.99 15.93 -3.70
C ILE A 92 -11.29 17.41 -3.96
N GLN A 93 -12.18 17.73 -4.90
CA GLN A 93 -12.63 19.10 -5.14
C GLN A 93 -14.01 19.36 -4.52
N GLN A 94 -14.19 20.52 -3.89
CA GLN A 94 -15.46 20.88 -3.27
C GLN A 94 -16.56 21.03 -4.35
N GLY A 95 -17.67 20.29 -4.18
CA GLY A 95 -18.76 20.24 -5.15
C GLY A 95 -18.78 18.95 -5.99
N GLU A 96 -17.74 18.11 -5.89
CA GLU A 96 -17.74 16.76 -6.47
C GLU A 96 -18.58 15.79 -5.63
N VAL A 97 -19.18 14.82 -6.30
CA VAL A 97 -19.84 13.68 -5.64
C VAL A 97 -18.74 12.75 -5.12
N GLY A 98 -18.71 12.48 -3.82
CA GLY A 98 -17.70 11.62 -3.22
C GLY A 98 -17.82 10.18 -3.69
N GLU A 99 -16.89 9.72 -4.53
CA GLU A 99 -16.88 8.35 -5.05
C GLU A 99 -16.15 7.36 -4.13
N ARG A 100 -15.32 7.87 -3.20
CA ARG A 100 -14.50 7.05 -2.28
C ARG A 100 -14.36 7.75 -0.92
N TYR A 101 -14.31 6.95 0.15
CA TYR A 101 -14.04 7.43 1.51
C TYR A 101 -12.53 7.55 1.72
N GLY A 102 -12.09 8.72 2.21
CA GLY A 102 -10.70 9.01 2.62
C GLY A 102 -10.49 8.89 4.12
#